data_AF-A0A4P6MLS5-F1
#
_entry.id   AF-A0A4P6MLS5-F1
#
_cell.length_a   1.000
_cell.length_b   1.000
_cell.length_c   1.000
_cell.angle_alpha   90.00
_cell.angle_beta   90.00
_cell.angle_gamma   90.00
#
_symmetry.space_group_name_H-M   'P 1'
#
loop_
_entity.id
_entity.type
_entity.pdbx_description
1 polymer ?
#
loop_
_entity_poly.entity_id
_entity_poly.type
_entity_poly.pdbx_seq_one_letter_code
_entity_poly.pdbx_strand_id
1 'polypeptide(L)'
;MAKNAKKWPLTWKLGKKFKLELLKLCNKSLITNEKDLNEGYIYEYESKEGWEYNNKLFEIFGGQNLNDRPFTIEEIKQQPRLIDFKFAGKNDFIYICDLIAYKMNVKTNYDCSKIHNKHERIIPVSFTNENAKKIFEQNLGIAYLLTAIVENNEYIIKIGQSKTTFKDRLNSYNCGNVNNWRTASTTNIKILQSMLSTQRIFKLYICPCEGPKIYTFHGIKSSPLATPMSLAIEEIMLNQFVKQFKQKPLANIQIKPTKTRSKR
;
A
#
# COMPACT_ATOMS: atom_id res chain seq x y z
N MET A 1 -36.52 18.61 17.31
CA MET A 1 -36.84 17.59 16.29
C MET A 1 -35.85 17.71 15.13
N ALA A 2 -34.73 17.00 15.19
CA ALA A 2 -33.70 17.02 14.14
C ALA A 2 -33.91 15.82 13.21
N LYS A 3 -34.17 16.10 11.94
CA LYS A 3 -34.40 15.11 10.88
C LYS A 3 -33.13 14.30 10.62
N ASN A 4 -33.33 12.98 10.56
CA ASN A 4 -32.42 11.92 10.16
C ASN A 4 -31.29 12.34 9.20
N ALA A 5 -30.07 12.44 9.73
CA ALA A 5 -28.86 12.35 8.90
C ALA A 5 -28.69 10.89 8.47
N LYS A 6 -29.04 10.60 7.21
CA LYS A 6 -28.71 9.32 6.56
C LYS A 6 -27.20 9.12 6.64
N LYS A 7 -26.76 8.12 7.43
CA LYS A 7 -25.40 7.56 7.36
C LYS A 7 -25.15 7.12 5.92
N TRP A 8 -24.18 7.74 5.25
CA TRP A 8 -23.66 7.26 3.97
C TRP A 8 -22.84 5.99 4.23
N PRO A 9 -23.22 4.82 3.69
CA PRO A 9 -22.36 3.66 3.73
C PRO A 9 -21.32 3.81 2.62
N LEU A 10 -20.11 4.25 2.97
CA LEU A 10 -18.92 4.14 2.12
C LEU A 10 -18.44 2.68 2.10
N THR A 11 -19.28 1.79 1.57
CA THR A 11 -18.87 0.48 1.08
C THR A 11 -19.29 0.44 -0.39
N TRP A 12 -18.34 0.74 -1.27
CA TRP A 12 -18.53 0.55 -2.70
C TRP A 12 -18.75 -0.95 -2.94
N LYS A 13 -20.02 -1.35 -3.05
CA LYS A 13 -20.38 -2.66 -3.58
C LYS A 13 -19.89 -2.68 -5.02
N LEU A 14 -18.75 -3.33 -5.26
CA LEU A 14 -18.33 -3.72 -6.61
C LEU A 14 -19.52 -4.41 -7.28
N GLY A 15 -20.01 -3.83 -8.38
CA GLY A 15 -21.17 -4.36 -9.10
C GLY A 15 -20.93 -5.81 -9.50
N LYS A 16 -21.99 -6.64 -9.49
CA LYS A 16 -21.91 -8.07 -9.85
C LYS A 16 -21.13 -8.31 -11.16
N LYS A 17 -21.33 -7.44 -12.16
CA LYS A 17 -20.62 -7.44 -13.44
C LYS A 17 -19.10 -7.30 -13.31
N PHE A 18 -18.62 -6.44 -12.40
CA PHE A 18 -17.18 -6.27 -12.17
C PHE A 18 -16.57 -7.45 -11.41
N LYS A 19 -17.31 -8.06 -10.47
CA LYS A 19 -16.90 -9.31 -9.82
C LYS A 19 -16.82 -10.47 -10.81
N LEU A 20 -17.78 -10.55 -11.74
CA LEU A 20 -17.82 -11.57 -12.78
C LEU A 20 -16.68 -11.38 -13.79
N GLU A 21 -16.41 -10.15 -14.21
CA GLU A 21 -15.25 -9.82 -15.05
C GLU A 21 -13.96 -10.23 -14.34
N LEU A 22 -13.73 -9.78 -13.09
CA LEU A 22 -12.59 -10.23 -12.27
C LEU A 22 -12.48 -11.75 -12.21
N LEU A 23 -13.56 -12.47 -11.93
CA LEU A 23 -13.57 -13.94 -11.90
C LEU A 23 -13.21 -14.57 -13.25
N LYS A 24 -13.65 -13.98 -14.37
CA LYS A 24 -13.27 -14.41 -15.73
C LYS A 24 -11.78 -14.17 -16.02
N LEU A 25 -11.18 -13.10 -15.49
CA LEU A 25 -9.71 -12.93 -15.51
C LEU A 25 -9.00 -14.00 -14.70
N CYS A 26 -9.65 -14.49 -13.65
CA CYS A 26 -9.07 -15.29 -12.59
C CYS A 26 -9.17 -16.80 -12.81
N ASN A 27 -10.02 -17.29 -13.72
CA ASN A 27 -10.17 -18.72 -14.03
C ASN A 27 -10.06 -18.95 -15.54
N LYS A 28 -9.04 -19.70 -15.99
CA LYS A 28 -8.88 -20.02 -17.43
C LYS A 28 -9.91 -21.06 -17.93
N SER A 29 -10.79 -21.63 -17.09
CA SER A 29 -11.56 -22.81 -17.51
C SER A 29 -12.99 -23.04 -17.02
N LEU A 30 -13.63 -22.25 -16.15
CA LEU A 30 -14.90 -22.73 -15.54
C LEU A 30 -16.04 -21.73 -15.33
N ILE A 31 -15.94 -20.47 -15.75
CA ILE A 31 -17.04 -19.51 -15.58
C ILE A 31 -17.33 -18.84 -16.91
N THR A 32 -18.30 -19.39 -17.65
CA THR A 32 -18.73 -18.79 -18.91
C THR A 32 -19.91 -17.85 -18.69
N ASN A 33 -20.81 -18.18 -17.73
CA ASN A 33 -22.11 -17.50 -17.58
C ASN A 33 -22.50 -17.26 -16.10
N GLU A 34 -23.40 -16.31 -15.84
CA GLU A 34 -23.92 -16.01 -14.47
C GLU A 34 -24.62 -17.19 -13.80
N LYS A 35 -25.03 -18.23 -14.55
CA LYS A 35 -25.68 -19.43 -14.01
C LYS A 35 -24.73 -20.35 -13.25
N ASP A 36 -23.44 -20.35 -13.60
CA ASP A 36 -22.41 -21.20 -12.96
C ASP A 36 -22.19 -20.80 -11.49
N LEU A 37 -22.56 -19.55 -11.14
CA LEU A 37 -22.53 -19.00 -9.79
C LEU A 37 -23.65 -19.49 -8.86
N ASN A 38 -24.49 -20.49 -9.23
CA ASN A 38 -25.52 -21.05 -8.34
C ASN A 38 -25.43 -22.56 -8.04
N GLU A 39 -24.55 -23.30 -8.71
CA GLU A 39 -24.31 -24.73 -8.46
C GLU A 39 -23.10 -24.90 -7.53
N GLY A 40 -23.21 -25.72 -6.48
CA GLY A 40 -22.29 -25.82 -5.32
C GLY A 40 -20.82 -26.19 -5.54
N TYR A 41 -20.18 -25.69 -6.60
CA TYR A 41 -18.76 -25.80 -6.88
C TYR A 41 -17.91 -25.13 -5.79
N ILE A 42 -16.81 -25.79 -5.44
CA ILE A 42 -15.72 -25.22 -4.64
C ILE A 42 -14.84 -24.44 -5.59
N TYR A 43 -14.81 -23.12 -5.43
CA TYR A 43 -13.94 -22.26 -6.21
C TYR A 43 -12.63 -22.06 -5.44
N GLU A 44 -11.53 -22.51 -6.04
CA GLU A 44 -10.18 -22.14 -5.62
C GLU A 44 -9.68 -21.00 -6.50
N TYR A 45 -9.41 -19.86 -5.88
CA TYR A 45 -8.79 -18.71 -6.51
C TYR A 45 -7.42 -18.48 -5.91
N GLU A 46 -6.42 -18.36 -6.78
CA GLU A 46 -5.11 -17.82 -6.49
C GLU A 46 -4.85 -16.65 -7.43
N SER A 47 -4.33 -15.54 -6.91
CA SER A 47 -3.97 -14.39 -7.75
C SER A 47 -2.94 -14.81 -8.80
N LYS A 48 -3.24 -14.49 -10.07
CA LYS A 48 -2.45 -14.91 -11.22
C LYS A 48 -1.14 -14.12 -11.28
N GLU A 49 -0.08 -14.79 -11.75
CA GLU A 49 1.25 -14.22 -11.95
C GLU A 49 1.53 -13.92 -13.42
N GLY A 50 2.63 -13.19 -13.64
CA GLY A 50 3.24 -13.08 -14.96
C GLY A 50 2.54 -12.16 -15.95
N TRP A 51 3.02 -12.24 -17.20
CA TRP A 51 2.69 -11.28 -18.26
C TRP A 51 1.22 -11.27 -18.67
N GLU A 52 0.56 -12.44 -18.67
CA GLU A 52 -0.88 -12.56 -19.00
C GLU A 52 -1.74 -11.76 -18.01
N TYR A 53 -1.43 -11.83 -16.71
CA TYR A 53 -2.14 -11.07 -15.68
C TYR A 53 -1.97 -9.56 -15.87
N ASN A 54 -0.73 -9.11 -16.12
CA ASN A 54 -0.42 -7.70 -16.32
C ASN A 54 -1.15 -7.10 -17.52
N ASN A 55 -1.18 -7.80 -18.65
CA ASN A 55 -1.91 -7.33 -19.84
C ASN A 55 -3.42 -7.25 -19.60
N LYS A 56 -3.96 -8.21 -18.84
CA LYS A 56 -5.38 -8.25 -18.59
C LYS A 56 -5.84 -7.15 -17.62
N LEU A 57 -5.03 -6.82 -16.62
CA LEU A 57 -5.24 -5.62 -15.79
C LEU A 57 -5.30 -4.36 -16.67
N PHE A 58 -4.36 -4.23 -17.62
CA PHE A 58 -4.28 -3.08 -18.51
C PHE A 58 -5.51 -2.93 -19.42
N GLU A 59 -6.02 -4.05 -19.95
CA GLU A 59 -7.24 -4.07 -20.78
C GLU A 59 -8.47 -3.54 -20.02
N ILE A 60 -8.63 -3.91 -18.74
CA ILE A 60 -9.81 -3.55 -17.93
C ILE A 60 -9.75 -2.12 -17.44
N PHE A 61 -8.58 -1.72 -16.94
CA PHE A 61 -8.43 -0.41 -16.29
C PHE A 61 -8.07 0.68 -17.30
N GLY A 62 -7.92 0.34 -18.58
CA GLY A 62 -7.79 1.29 -19.68
C GLY A 62 -6.48 2.06 -19.60
N GLY A 63 -5.36 1.32 -19.65
CA GLY A 63 -4.02 1.83 -19.34
C GLY A 63 -3.48 2.90 -20.29
N GLN A 64 -3.94 4.13 -20.13
CA GLN A 64 -3.27 5.29 -20.74
C GLN A 64 -2.06 5.75 -19.91
N ASN A 65 -1.91 5.31 -18.66
CA ASN A 65 -0.83 5.76 -17.78
C ASN A 65 0.18 4.63 -17.53
N LEU A 66 1.34 4.66 -18.20
CA LEU A 66 2.44 3.69 -17.99
C LEU A 66 2.88 3.54 -16.51
N ASN A 67 2.53 4.49 -15.64
CA ASN A 67 2.83 4.44 -14.22
C ASN A 67 1.96 3.47 -13.41
N ASP A 68 0.83 2.98 -13.94
CA ASP A 68 0.02 1.94 -13.28
C ASP A 68 0.37 0.52 -13.75
N ARG A 69 1.14 0.40 -14.84
CA ARG A 69 1.59 -0.89 -15.37
C ARG A 69 2.58 -1.56 -14.41
N PRO A 70 2.29 -2.79 -13.94
CA PRO A 70 3.24 -3.59 -13.17
C PRO A 70 4.47 -3.92 -14.02
N PHE A 71 5.65 -3.87 -13.41
CA PHE A 71 6.90 -4.22 -14.08
C PHE A 71 7.13 -5.74 -14.09
N THR A 72 7.83 -6.24 -15.11
CA THR A 72 8.17 -7.67 -15.28
C THR A 72 9.55 -8.01 -14.72
N ILE A 73 9.90 -9.31 -14.75
CA ILE A 73 11.23 -9.79 -14.37
C ILE A 73 12.30 -9.24 -15.31
N GLU A 74 11.99 -9.13 -16.61
CA GLU A 74 12.90 -8.60 -17.63
C GLU A 74 13.18 -7.11 -17.38
N GLU A 75 12.14 -6.33 -17.02
CA GLU A 75 12.31 -4.92 -16.65
C GLU A 75 13.11 -4.75 -15.35
N ILE A 76 13.00 -5.69 -14.39
CA ILE A 76 13.87 -5.74 -13.20
C ILE A 76 15.33 -5.95 -13.62
N LYS A 77 15.60 -6.92 -14.51
CA LYS A 77 16.96 -7.24 -14.96
C LYS A 77 17.64 -6.10 -15.73
N GLN A 78 16.84 -5.19 -16.31
CA GLN A 78 17.35 -3.98 -16.96
C GLN A 78 17.76 -2.88 -15.97
N GLN A 79 17.38 -2.99 -14.70
CA GLN A 79 17.80 -2.02 -13.68
C GLN A 79 19.27 -2.21 -13.28
N PRO A 80 19.94 -1.16 -12.76
CA PRO A 80 21.26 -1.31 -12.18
C PRO A 80 21.26 -2.25 -10.97
N ARG A 81 22.31 -3.06 -10.82
CA ARG A 81 22.51 -3.87 -9.62
C ARG A 81 22.99 -3.01 -8.45
N LEU A 82 22.64 -3.42 -7.24
CA LEU A 82 23.07 -2.73 -6.01
C LEU A 82 24.60 -2.70 -5.85
N ILE A 83 25.27 -3.78 -6.27
CA ILE A 83 26.73 -3.87 -6.22
C ILE A 83 27.42 -2.86 -7.15
N ASP A 84 26.80 -2.56 -8.29
CA ASP A 84 27.35 -1.64 -9.29
C ASP A 84 27.11 -0.16 -8.94
N PHE A 85 26.21 0.13 -7.98
CA PHE A 85 25.94 1.49 -7.55
C PHE A 85 27.10 2.04 -6.68
N LYS A 86 27.89 2.98 -7.21
CA LYS A 86 29.14 3.42 -6.55
C LYS A 86 29.00 4.57 -5.54
N PHE A 87 27.82 5.18 -5.42
CA PHE A 87 27.62 6.31 -4.51
C PHE A 87 27.74 5.86 -3.04
N ALA A 88 28.63 6.50 -2.28
CA ALA A 88 28.96 6.10 -0.91
C ALA A 88 27.76 6.15 0.05
N GLY A 89 26.82 7.09 -0.14
CA GLY A 89 25.64 7.21 0.71
C GLY A 89 24.68 6.01 0.65
N LYS A 90 24.88 5.06 -0.27
CA LYS A 90 24.15 3.77 -0.23
C LYS A 90 24.47 2.97 1.05
N ASN A 91 25.64 3.18 1.64
CA ASN A 91 26.08 2.47 2.83
C ASN A 91 25.34 2.93 4.10
N ASP A 92 24.66 4.08 4.05
CA ASP A 92 23.82 4.56 5.15
C ASP A 92 22.46 3.84 5.22
N PHE A 93 22.12 3.05 4.21
CA PHE A 93 20.89 2.26 4.16
C PHE A 93 21.12 0.90 4.81
N ILE A 94 20.52 0.70 5.98
CA ILE A 94 20.63 -0.52 6.78
C ILE A 94 19.64 -1.55 6.25
N TYR A 95 20.09 -2.79 6.02
CA TYR A 95 19.19 -3.89 5.67
C TYR A 95 18.25 -4.23 6.84
N ILE A 96 16.94 -4.23 6.57
CA ILE A 96 15.89 -4.37 7.59
C ILE A 96 15.26 -5.75 7.55
N CYS A 97 14.68 -6.11 6.41
CA CYS A 97 13.91 -7.33 6.23
C CYS A 97 13.68 -7.62 4.75
N ASP A 98 13.18 -8.83 4.48
CA ASP A 98 12.61 -9.19 3.20
C ASP A 98 11.13 -8.77 3.16
N LEU A 99 10.65 -8.46 1.96
CA LEU A 99 9.28 -8.17 1.65
C LEU A 99 8.81 -9.18 0.60
N ILE A 100 7.72 -9.87 0.89
CA ILE A 100 7.09 -10.82 -0.02
C ILE A 100 5.65 -10.44 -0.29
N ALA A 101 5.18 -10.67 -1.51
CA ALA A 101 3.78 -10.45 -1.86
C ALA A 101 2.95 -11.70 -1.53
N TYR A 102 2.02 -11.56 -0.60
CA TYR A 102 1.03 -12.57 -0.31
C TYR A 102 -0.13 -12.45 -1.29
N LYS A 103 -0.32 -13.48 -2.11
CA LYS A 103 -1.47 -13.58 -3.01
C LYS A 103 -2.75 -13.81 -2.23
N MET A 104 -3.84 -13.28 -2.74
CA MET A 104 -5.16 -13.65 -2.26
C MET A 104 -5.46 -15.09 -2.67
N ASN A 105 -5.66 -15.95 -1.67
CA ASN A 105 -6.15 -17.32 -1.85
C ASN A 105 -7.57 -17.44 -1.29
N VAL A 106 -8.56 -17.53 -2.17
CA VAL A 106 -9.96 -17.74 -1.77
C VAL A 106 -10.33 -19.18 -2.09
N LYS A 107 -10.55 -19.97 -1.03
CA LYS A 107 -11.29 -21.23 -1.12
C LYS A 107 -12.69 -20.95 -0.61
N THR A 108 -13.68 -20.99 -1.49
CA THR A 108 -15.06 -20.63 -1.12
C THR A 108 -16.06 -21.61 -1.71
N ASN A 109 -16.91 -22.10 -0.81
CA ASN A 109 -18.21 -22.68 -1.11
C ASN A 109 -19.19 -21.53 -0.89
N TYR A 110 -19.37 -20.66 -1.89
CA TYR A 110 -20.46 -19.69 -2.00
C TYR A 110 -20.55 -18.44 -1.10
N ASP A 111 -19.71 -18.23 -0.10
CA ASP A 111 -19.83 -17.01 0.72
C ASP A 111 -18.78 -15.93 0.40
N CYS A 112 -19.06 -15.19 -0.68
CA CYS A 112 -18.28 -14.01 -1.07
C CYS A 112 -18.21 -12.92 0.03
N SER A 113 -19.05 -12.98 1.07
CA SER A 113 -19.00 -12.04 2.20
C SER A 113 -17.90 -12.38 3.22
N LYS A 114 -17.31 -13.58 3.18
CA LYS A 114 -16.16 -13.95 4.03
C LYS A 114 -14.80 -13.60 3.42
N ILE A 115 -14.79 -13.03 2.21
CA ILE A 115 -13.56 -12.61 1.49
C ILE A 115 -12.93 -11.35 2.09
N HIS A 116 -13.60 -10.68 3.04
CA HIS A 116 -13.20 -9.36 3.57
C HIS A 116 -11.82 -9.27 4.26
N ASN A 117 -11.13 -10.41 4.52
CA ASN A 117 -9.85 -10.42 5.21
C ASN A 117 -8.68 -11.10 4.46
N LYS A 118 -8.89 -11.54 3.21
CA LYS A 118 -7.88 -12.28 2.43
C LYS A 118 -7.35 -11.45 1.27
N HIS A 119 -7.02 -10.19 1.47
CA HIS A 119 -6.55 -9.34 0.38
C HIS A 119 -5.09 -9.59 0.03
N GLU A 120 -4.76 -9.33 -1.24
CA GLU A 120 -3.39 -9.22 -1.70
C GLU A 120 -2.65 -8.16 -0.91
N ARG A 121 -1.44 -8.48 -0.44
CA ARG A 121 -0.63 -7.55 0.35
C ARG A 121 0.82 -7.95 0.34
N ILE A 122 1.70 -6.97 0.43
CA ILE A 122 3.10 -7.15 0.78
C ILE A 122 3.19 -7.30 2.30
N ILE A 123 3.93 -8.30 2.76
CA ILE A 123 4.23 -8.53 4.17
C ILE A 123 5.74 -8.50 4.39
N PRO A 124 6.21 -7.93 5.52
CA PRO A 124 7.60 -8.03 5.91
C PRO A 124 7.85 -9.40 6.55
N VAL A 125 8.96 -10.03 6.19
CA VAL A 125 9.43 -11.32 6.71
C VAL A 125 10.93 -11.25 6.97
N SER A 126 11.47 -12.18 7.76
CA SER A 126 12.93 -12.30 7.95
C SER A 126 13.61 -11.01 8.44
N PHE A 127 13.05 -10.34 9.45
CA PHE A 127 13.73 -9.20 10.08
C PHE A 127 15.10 -9.63 10.60
N THR A 128 16.13 -8.82 10.35
CA THR A 128 17.51 -9.15 10.74
C THR A 128 17.69 -9.24 12.25
N ASN A 129 17.03 -8.36 13.01
CA ASN A 129 17.01 -8.34 14.46
C ASN A 129 15.88 -7.43 14.99
N GLU A 130 15.71 -7.38 16.31
CA GLU A 130 14.69 -6.55 16.95
C GLU A 130 14.91 -5.04 16.72
N ASN A 131 16.16 -4.59 16.56
CA ASN A 131 16.44 -3.20 16.25
C ASN A 131 15.94 -2.82 14.85
N ALA A 132 16.17 -3.67 13.84
CA ALA A 132 15.63 -3.49 12.50
C ALA A 132 14.09 -3.43 12.49
N LYS A 133 13.44 -4.29 13.28
CA LYS A 133 12.00 -4.24 13.47
C LYS A 133 11.54 -2.93 14.10
N LYS A 134 12.23 -2.42 15.13
CA LYS A 134 11.95 -1.10 15.71
C LYS A 134 12.10 0.03 14.68
N ILE A 135 13.16 0.01 13.87
CA ILE A 135 13.36 0.99 12.79
C ILE A 135 12.16 0.96 11.83
N PHE A 136 11.73 -0.22 11.39
CA PHE A 136 10.59 -0.39 10.50
C PHE A 136 9.27 0.14 11.08
N GLU A 137 9.01 -0.15 12.36
CA GLU A 137 7.72 0.11 13.00
C GLU A 137 7.60 1.50 13.65
N GLN A 138 8.72 2.15 13.99
CA GLN A 138 8.70 3.30 14.91
C GLN A 138 9.44 4.53 14.38
N ASN A 139 10.45 4.39 13.50
CA ASN A 139 11.17 5.57 13.01
C ASN A 139 10.32 6.40 12.06
N LEU A 140 10.09 7.66 12.45
CA LEU A 140 9.46 8.68 11.62
C LEU A 140 10.53 9.37 10.79
N GLY A 141 10.23 9.66 9.51
CA GLY A 141 11.20 10.32 8.64
C GLY A 141 12.28 9.36 8.19
N ILE A 142 12.01 8.63 7.12
CA ILE A 142 12.94 7.64 6.60
C ILE A 142 13.19 7.88 5.12
N ALA A 143 14.42 7.61 4.69
CA ALA A 143 14.71 7.23 3.31
C ALA A 143 14.78 5.70 3.25
N TYR A 144 14.31 5.13 2.14
CA TYR A 144 14.35 3.68 1.93
C TYR A 144 14.80 3.33 0.52
N LEU A 145 15.40 2.16 0.42
CA LEU A 145 15.79 1.51 -0.82
C LEU A 145 15.09 0.15 -0.87
N LEU A 146 14.38 -0.09 -1.97
CA LEU A 146 13.82 -1.39 -2.31
C LEU A 146 14.64 -1.99 -3.45
N THR A 147 15.07 -3.23 -3.26
CA THR A 147 15.72 -4.03 -4.28
C THR A 147 14.95 -5.33 -4.50
N ALA A 148 15.18 -5.99 -5.64
CA ALA A 148 14.61 -7.30 -5.94
C ALA A 148 15.71 -8.30 -6.28
N ILE A 149 15.54 -9.55 -5.85
CA ILE A 149 16.45 -10.64 -6.18
C ILE A 149 15.94 -11.40 -7.42
N VAL A 150 16.76 -11.44 -8.46
CA VAL A 150 16.52 -12.23 -9.68
C VAL A 150 17.82 -12.93 -10.06
N GLU A 151 17.80 -14.26 -10.18
CA GLU A 151 18.98 -15.07 -10.59
C GLU A 151 20.22 -14.73 -9.75
N ASN A 152 20.06 -14.67 -8.42
CA ASN A 152 21.10 -14.32 -7.44
C ASN A 152 21.71 -12.92 -7.59
N ASN A 153 21.16 -12.07 -8.45
CA ASN A 153 21.54 -10.67 -8.59
C ASN A 153 20.51 -9.78 -7.89
N GLU A 154 20.99 -8.74 -7.22
CA GLU A 154 20.16 -7.78 -6.49
C GLU A 154 20.06 -6.46 -7.27
N TYR A 155 18.85 -6.15 -7.73
CA TYR A 155 18.56 -5.02 -8.62
C TYR A 155 17.85 -3.89 -7.87
N ILE A 156 18.24 -2.64 -8.12
CA ILE A 156 17.63 -1.47 -7.49
C ILE A 156 16.28 -1.19 -8.15
N ILE A 157 15.19 -1.23 -7.38
CA ILE A 157 13.83 -1.00 -7.90
C ILE A 157 13.33 0.39 -7.55
N LYS A 158 13.56 0.82 -6.31
CA LYS A 158 13.05 2.11 -5.85
C LYS A 158 13.90 2.70 -4.74
N ILE A 159 14.25 3.96 -4.93
CA ILE A 159 14.65 4.86 -3.85
C ILE A 159 13.43 5.72 -3.50
N GLY A 160 13.14 5.88 -2.23
CA GLY A 160 12.01 6.67 -1.78
C GLY A 160 12.19 7.23 -0.38
N GLN A 161 11.23 8.04 0.04
CA GLN A 161 11.16 8.57 1.39
C GLN A 161 9.75 8.47 1.95
N SER A 162 9.64 8.51 3.28
CA SER A 162 8.38 8.64 3.98
C SER A 162 8.54 9.52 5.21
N LYS A 163 7.61 10.46 5.41
CA LYS A 163 7.50 11.24 6.64
C LYS A 163 7.03 10.41 7.84
N THR A 164 6.36 9.29 7.58
CA THR A 164 5.88 8.32 8.58
C THR A 164 6.80 7.11 8.65
N THR A 165 6.46 6.14 9.51
CA THR A 165 7.13 4.84 9.58
C THR A 165 7.09 4.08 8.25
N PHE A 166 8.02 3.14 8.04
CA PHE A 166 7.93 2.27 6.87
C PHE A 166 6.72 1.35 6.98
N LYS A 167 6.34 0.91 8.19
CA LYS A 167 5.10 0.15 8.41
C LYS A 167 3.88 0.85 7.81
N ASP A 168 3.73 2.15 8.06
CA ASP A 168 2.64 2.95 7.47
C ASP A 168 2.79 3.12 5.95
N ARG A 169 4.04 3.27 5.48
CA ARG A 169 4.33 3.35 4.04
C ARG A 169 3.97 2.04 3.33
N LEU A 170 4.25 0.89 3.94
CA LEU A 170 3.90 -0.44 3.44
C LEU A 170 2.38 -0.63 3.41
N ASN A 171 1.67 -0.17 4.44
CA ASN A 171 0.21 -0.16 4.44
C ASN A 171 -0.35 0.69 3.29
N SER A 172 0.29 1.83 2.98
CA SER A 172 -0.06 2.63 1.81
C SER A 172 0.18 1.87 0.50
N TYR A 173 1.33 1.18 0.36
CA TYR A 173 1.57 0.31 -0.80
C TYR A 173 0.50 -0.76 -0.96
N ASN A 174 0.07 -1.39 0.15
CA ASN A 174 -0.99 -2.39 0.16
C ASN A 174 -2.38 -1.85 -0.22
N CYS A 175 -2.57 -0.53 -0.28
CA CYS A 175 -3.77 0.05 -0.88
C CYS A 175 -3.80 -0.09 -2.40
N GLY A 176 -2.69 -0.40 -3.07
CA GLY A 176 -2.57 -0.59 -4.53
C GLY A 176 -3.20 -1.89 -5.06
N ASN A 177 -4.19 -2.44 -4.36
CA ASN A 177 -4.89 -3.64 -4.79
C ASN A 177 -5.90 -3.30 -5.89
N VAL A 178 -6.31 -4.33 -6.65
CA VAL A 178 -7.22 -4.17 -7.80
C VAL A 178 -8.56 -3.53 -7.41
N ASN A 179 -9.06 -3.77 -6.20
CA ASN A 179 -10.33 -3.17 -5.74
C ASN A 179 -10.24 -1.65 -5.57
N ASN A 180 -9.04 -1.13 -5.33
CA ASN A 180 -8.76 0.29 -5.13
C ASN A 180 -8.13 0.94 -6.37
N TRP A 181 -8.08 0.28 -7.53
CA TRP A 181 -7.33 0.78 -8.70
C TRP A 181 -7.65 2.23 -9.09
N ARG A 182 -8.92 2.64 -8.96
CA ARG A 182 -9.38 4.00 -9.30
C ARG A 182 -9.09 5.06 -8.23
N THR A 183 -8.71 4.67 -7.02
CA THR A 183 -8.55 5.57 -5.86
C THR A 183 -7.16 5.51 -5.23
N ALA A 184 -6.40 4.44 -5.48
CA ALA A 184 -5.03 4.30 -5.06
C ALA A 184 -4.08 5.14 -5.93
N SER A 185 -2.94 5.52 -5.38
CA SER A 185 -1.89 6.15 -6.19
C SER A 185 -1.32 5.14 -7.18
N THR A 186 -0.98 5.60 -8.39
CA THR A 186 -0.36 4.78 -9.44
C THR A 186 0.92 4.11 -8.96
N THR A 187 1.73 4.80 -8.14
CA THR A 187 2.93 4.21 -7.51
C THR A 187 2.59 3.04 -6.59
N ASN A 188 1.50 3.13 -5.81
CA ASN A 188 1.12 2.05 -4.92
C ASN A 188 0.62 0.83 -5.71
N ILE A 189 -0.17 1.08 -6.76
CA ILE A 189 -0.61 0.03 -7.70
C ILE A 189 0.61 -0.64 -8.32
N LYS A 190 1.51 0.13 -8.93
CA LYS A 190 2.72 -0.39 -9.56
C LYS A 190 3.54 -1.25 -8.61
N ILE A 191 3.81 -0.79 -7.39
CA ILE A 191 4.61 -1.58 -6.43
C ILE A 191 3.89 -2.87 -6.02
N LEU A 192 2.65 -2.82 -5.54
CA LEU A 192 1.95 -4.01 -5.07
C LEU A 192 1.77 -5.04 -6.19
N GLN A 193 1.28 -4.60 -7.35
CA GLN A 193 0.96 -5.48 -8.47
C GLN A 193 2.21 -6.05 -9.14
N SER A 194 3.34 -5.33 -9.11
CA SER A 194 4.60 -5.88 -9.61
C SER A 194 5.17 -6.93 -8.67
N MET A 195 5.11 -6.70 -7.35
CA MET A 195 5.53 -7.72 -6.38
C MET A 195 4.65 -8.98 -6.46
N LEU A 196 3.34 -8.81 -6.69
CA LEU A 196 2.41 -9.92 -6.91
C LEU A 196 2.66 -10.67 -8.22
N SER A 197 2.86 -9.96 -9.34
CA SER A 197 3.04 -10.61 -10.65
C SER A 197 4.40 -11.28 -10.82
N THR A 198 5.44 -10.78 -10.13
CA THR A 198 6.80 -11.33 -10.22
C THR A 198 7.10 -12.38 -9.16
N GLN A 199 6.38 -12.38 -8.03
CA GLN A 199 6.63 -13.22 -6.85
C GLN A 199 8.10 -13.28 -6.41
N ARG A 200 8.85 -12.20 -6.65
CA ARG A 200 10.25 -12.11 -6.21
C ARG A 200 10.32 -11.66 -4.76
N ILE A 201 11.44 -12.01 -4.13
CA ILE A 201 11.82 -11.48 -2.84
C ILE A 201 12.35 -10.07 -3.07
N PHE A 202 11.79 -9.11 -2.34
CA PHE A 202 12.30 -7.75 -2.32
C PHE A 202 12.98 -7.50 -1.00
N LYS A 203 14.17 -6.89 -1.02
CA LYS A 203 14.83 -6.48 0.21
C LYS A 203 14.52 -5.02 0.52
N LEU A 204 14.31 -4.75 1.80
CA LEU A 204 14.12 -3.41 2.32
C LEU A 204 15.37 -2.96 3.06
N TYR A 205 15.90 -1.82 2.63
CA TYR A 205 16.91 -1.08 3.35
C TYR A 205 16.36 0.27 3.79
N ILE A 206 16.67 0.71 5.00
CA ILE A 206 16.22 2.00 5.55
C ILE A 206 17.42 2.80 6.03
N CYS A 207 17.49 4.05 5.61
CA CYS A 207 18.30 5.09 6.24
C CYS A 207 17.39 5.91 7.16
N PRO A 208 17.52 5.81 8.50
CA PRO A 208 16.77 6.64 9.41
C PRO A 208 17.29 8.09 9.33
N CYS A 209 16.44 9.01 8.89
CA CYS A 209 16.81 10.42 8.78
C CYS A 209 16.69 11.12 10.15
N GLU A 210 17.09 12.40 10.23
CA GLU A 210 16.96 13.19 11.46
C GLU A 210 15.59 12.98 12.12
N GLY A 211 15.62 12.78 13.44
CA GLY A 211 14.45 12.43 14.23
C GLY A 211 13.31 13.46 14.12
N PRO A 212 12.08 13.04 14.46
CA PRO A 212 10.91 13.89 14.33
C PRO A 212 11.08 15.19 15.12
N LYS A 213 10.82 16.32 14.47
CA LYS A 213 10.88 17.66 15.06
C LYS A 213 9.49 18.03 15.59
N ILE A 214 9.45 18.71 16.73
CA ILE A 214 8.24 19.34 17.25
C ILE A 214 8.32 20.82 16.89
N TYR A 215 7.33 21.31 16.15
CA TYR A 215 7.25 22.71 15.78
C TYR A 215 6.30 23.44 16.72
N THR A 216 6.62 24.69 17.03
CA THR A 216 5.74 25.57 17.81
C THR A 216 5.24 26.68 16.91
N PHE A 217 3.92 26.87 16.86
CA PHE A 217 3.25 27.93 16.11
C PHE A 217 2.25 28.64 17.05
N HIS A 218 2.45 29.94 17.28
CA HIS A 218 1.69 30.74 18.26
C HIS A 218 1.52 30.05 19.64
N GLY A 219 2.59 29.49 20.18
CA GLY A 219 2.57 28.81 21.48
C GLY A 219 1.94 27.41 21.50
N ILE A 220 1.40 26.93 20.38
CA ILE A 220 0.87 25.57 20.23
C ILE A 220 1.92 24.67 19.60
N LYS A 221 2.12 23.48 20.17
CA LYS A 221 3.05 22.47 19.66
C LYS A 221 2.36 21.50 18.70
N SER A 222 3.04 21.11 17.63
CA SER A 222 2.62 20.04 16.72
C SER A 222 2.83 18.65 17.35
N SER A 223 2.30 17.60 16.72
CA SER A 223 2.81 16.25 16.94
C SER A 223 4.25 16.14 16.43
N PRO A 224 5.05 15.14 16.88
CA PRO A 224 6.37 14.88 16.31
C PRO A 224 6.26 14.57 14.81
N LEU A 225 6.89 15.38 13.97
CA LEU A 225 6.83 15.28 12.51
C LEU A 225 8.25 15.32 11.94
N ALA A 226 8.55 14.45 10.98
CA ALA A 226 9.86 14.47 10.32
C ALA A 226 10.11 15.79 9.58
N THR A 227 9.21 16.17 8.67
CA THR A 227 9.26 17.40 7.85
C THR A 227 7.95 17.56 7.05
N PRO A 228 7.66 18.72 6.44
CA PRO A 228 8.15 20.08 6.73
C PRO A 228 7.26 20.85 7.72
N MET A 229 7.72 22.04 8.18
CA MET A 229 6.99 22.93 9.09
C MET A 229 5.60 23.32 8.58
N SER A 230 5.39 23.44 7.27
CA SER A 230 4.08 23.75 6.69
C SER A 230 3.02 22.70 7.05
N LEU A 231 3.39 21.41 7.11
CA LEU A 231 2.48 20.35 7.55
C LEU A 231 2.19 20.43 9.05
N ALA A 232 3.16 20.87 9.85
CA ALA A 232 2.97 21.08 11.28
C ALA A 232 2.01 22.25 11.55
N ILE A 233 2.13 23.33 10.79
CA ILE A 233 1.21 24.47 10.84
C ILE A 233 -0.20 24.03 10.42
N GLU A 234 -0.33 23.29 9.32
CA GLU A 234 -1.62 22.74 8.88
C GLU A 234 -2.26 21.88 9.98
N GLU A 235 -1.50 20.96 10.59
CA GLU A 235 -1.98 20.14 11.70
C GLU A 235 -2.48 21.00 12.88
N ILE A 236 -1.67 21.98 13.31
CA ILE A 236 -2.01 22.88 14.41
C ILE A 236 -3.30 23.66 14.09
N MET A 237 -3.39 24.26 12.91
CA MET A 237 -4.55 25.03 12.47
C MET A 237 -5.82 24.19 12.44
N LEU A 238 -5.74 22.98 11.87
CA LEU A 238 -6.88 22.07 11.79
C LEU A 238 -7.33 21.59 13.18
N ASN A 239 -6.39 21.29 14.06
CA ASN A 239 -6.70 20.89 15.43
C ASN A 239 -7.35 22.04 16.23
N GLN A 240 -6.86 23.28 16.09
CA GLN A 240 -7.49 24.44 16.71
C GLN A 240 -8.88 24.72 16.13
N PHE A 241 -9.06 24.61 14.80
CA PHE A 241 -10.35 24.77 14.14
C PHE A 241 -11.38 23.77 14.68
N VAL A 242 -11.04 22.48 14.75
CA VAL A 242 -11.92 21.44 15.31
C VAL A 242 -12.18 21.69 16.79
N LYS A 243 -11.19 22.15 17.56
CA LYS A 243 -11.36 22.47 18.98
C LYS A 243 -12.36 23.61 19.20
N GLN A 244 -12.29 24.66 18.37
CA GLN A 244 -13.13 25.86 18.47
C GLN A 244 -14.54 25.60 17.92
N PHE A 245 -14.65 25.08 16.69
CA PHE A 245 -15.92 24.97 15.97
C PHE A 245 -16.59 23.60 16.11
N LYS A 246 -15.94 22.63 16.77
CA LYS A 246 -16.42 21.25 16.96
C LYS A 246 -16.73 20.51 15.66
N GLN A 247 -16.21 21.00 14.53
CA GLN A 247 -16.36 20.42 13.21
C GLN A 247 -15.07 20.58 12.39
N LYS A 248 -14.91 19.79 11.33
CA LYS A 248 -13.79 19.93 10.38
C LYS A 248 -14.11 20.98 9.32
N PRO A 249 -13.10 21.63 8.72
CA PRO A 249 -13.32 22.37 7.49
C PRO A 249 -13.88 21.47 6.39
N LEU A 250 -14.71 22.04 5.52
CA LEU A 250 -15.52 21.32 4.53
C LEU A 250 -14.71 20.35 3.65
N ALA A 251 -13.54 20.79 3.17
CA ALA A 251 -12.69 20.02 2.25
C ALA A 251 -11.65 19.12 2.95
N ASN A 252 -11.48 19.22 4.27
CA ASN A 252 -10.45 18.48 5.01
C ASN A 252 -11.01 17.16 5.56
N ILE A 253 -11.08 16.15 4.67
CA ILE A 253 -11.65 14.82 4.98
C ILE A 253 -10.71 13.99 5.88
N GLN A 254 -9.39 14.08 5.67
CA GLN A 254 -8.38 13.12 6.13
C GLN A 254 -8.00 13.20 7.63
N ILE A 255 -8.50 14.18 8.39
CA ILE A 255 -8.05 14.38 9.77
C ILE A 255 -8.58 13.27 10.69
N LYS A 256 -7.70 12.53 11.36
CA LYS A 256 -8.07 11.81 12.59
C LYS A 256 -7.82 12.79 13.75
N PRO A 257 -8.84 13.26 14.48
CA PRO A 257 -8.60 14.12 15.63
C PRO A 257 -7.65 13.41 16.59
N THR A 258 -6.59 14.09 17.01
CA THR A 258 -5.67 13.59 18.02
C THR A 258 -6.52 13.24 19.24
N LYS A 259 -6.63 11.95 19.57
CA LYS A 259 -7.28 11.55 20.82
C LYS A 259 -6.45 12.16 21.94
N THR A 260 -6.93 13.25 22.52
CA THR A 260 -6.47 13.67 23.85
C THR A 260 -6.64 12.45 24.74
N ARG A 261 -5.51 11.84 25.16
CA ARG A 261 -5.50 10.94 26.31
C ARG A 261 -6.01 11.79 27.47
N SER A 262 -7.30 11.71 27.77
CA SER A 262 -7.82 12.21 29.02
C SER A 262 -7.14 11.40 30.11
N LYS A 263 -6.24 12.02 30.87
CA LYS A 263 -5.86 11.49 32.17
C LYS A 263 -7.16 11.40 32.98
N ARG A 264 -7.62 10.18 33.23
CA ARG A 264 -8.37 9.84 34.44
C ARG A 264 -7.39 9.10 35.33
#